data_AF-A0A0U0PQM8-F1
#
_entry.id   AF-A0A0U0PQM8-F1
#
_cell.length_a   1.000
_cell.length_b   1.000
_cell.length_c   1.000
_cell.angle_alpha   90.00
_cell.angle_beta   90.00
_cell.angle_gamma   90.00
#
_symmetry.space_group_name_H-M   'P 1'
#
loop_
_entity.id
_entity.type
_entity.pdbx_description
1 polymer ?
#
loop_
_entity_poly.entity_id
_entity_poly.type
_entity_poly.pdbx_seq_one_letter_code
_entity_poly.pdbx_strand_id
1 'polypeptide(L)' 'MKKYIKENQVYTVQEGSELEVQLMADGFEELVEEGSELETPKETKGKGKK' A
#
# COMPACT_ATOMS: atom_id res chain seq x y z
N MET A 1 -4.11 -10.99 4.75
CA MET A 1 -5.07 -9.88 4.58
C MET A 1 -4.65 -9.12 3.36
N LYS A 2 -5.56 -8.86 2.43
CA LYS A 2 -5.29 -8.12 1.19
C LYS A 2 -5.74 -6.69 1.33
N LYS A 3 -5.02 -5.78 0.67
CA LYS A 3 -5.39 -4.37 0.62
C LYS A 3 -5.85 -4.01 -0.78
N TYR A 4 -6.79 -3.08 -0.85
CA TYR A 4 -7.38 -2.61 -2.10
C TYR A 4 -7.43 -1.09 -2.08
N ILE A 5 -7.10 -0.44 -3.21
CA ILE A 5 -7.04 1.01 -3.35
C ILE A 5 -7.89 1.52 -4.53
N LYS A 6 -8.61 2.62 -4.30
CA LYS A 6 -9.35 3.38 -5.32
C LYS A 6 -9.61 4.80 -4.84
N GLU A 7 -9.39 5.79 -5.70
CA GLU A 7 -9.72 7.20 -5.42
C GLU A 7 -9.30 7.66 -4.00
N ASN A 8 -8.07 7.32 -3.60
CA ASN A 8 -7.50 7.68 -2.29
C ASN A 8 -8.13 6.98 -1.06
N GLN A 9 -9.00 5.99 -1.26
CA GLN A 9 -9.52 5.09 -0.23
C GLN A 9 -8.73 3.79 -0.21
N VAL A 10 -8.47 3.26 0.99
CA VAL A 10 -7.78 1.98 1.18
C VAL A 10 -8.62 1.08 2.07
N TYR A 11 -8.95 -0.11 1.59
CA TYR A 11 -9.64 -1.15 2.36
C TYR A 11 -8.72 -2.34 2.59
N THR A 12 -8.81 -2.94 3.76
CA THR A 12 -8.12 -4.19 4.09
C THR A 12 -9.15 -5.27 4.32
N VAL A 13 -9.03 -6.39 3.62
CA VAL A 13 -9.98 -7.50 3.67
C VAL A 13 -9.28 -8.82 3.96
N GLN A 14 -10.04 -9.79 4.46
CA GLN A 14 -9.56 -11.17 4.54
C GLN A 14 -9.77 -11.86 3.20
N GLU A 15 -8.83 -12.73 2.82
CA GLU A 15 -8.88 -13.46 1.55
C GLU A 15 -10.15 -14.32 1.47
N GLY A 16 -10.83 -14.27 0.32
CA GLY A 16 -12.08 -15.01 0.11
C GLY A 16 -13.29 -14.45 0.87
N SER A 17 -13.20 -13.22 1.38
CA SER A 17 -14.36 -12.51 1.94
C SER A 17 -15.25 -11.96 0.82
N GLU A 18 -16.55 -11.85 1.09
CA GLU A 18 -17.49 -11.18 0.16
C GLU A 18 -17.03 -9.74 -0.19
N LEU A 19 -16.43 -9.04 0.76
CA LEU A 19 -15.90 -7.69 0.55
C LEU A 19 -14.79 -7.65 -0.53
N GLU A 20 -13.98 -8.70 -0.65
CA GLU A 20 -12.93 -8.78 -1.67
C GLU A 20 -13.54 -8.76 -3.08
N VAL A 21 -14.58 -9.55 -3.29
CA VAL A 21 -15.30 -9.64 -4.58
C VAL A 21 -15.99 -8.31 -4.90
N GLN A 22 -16.56 -7.65 -3.90
CA GLN A 22 -17.19 -6.33 -4.06
C GLN A 22 -16.16 -5.26 -4.45
N LEU A 23 -14.98 -5.25 -3.81
CA LEU A 23 -13.92 -4.31 -4.13
C LEU A 23 -13.41 -4.52 -5.57
N MET A 24 -13.19 -5.77 -5.99
CA MET A 24 -12.81 -6.09 -7.36
C MET A 24 -13.89 -5.67 -8.37
N ALA A 25 -15.17 -5.91 -8.06
CA ALA A 25 -16.30 -5.54 -8.92
C ALA A 25 -16.52 -4.01 -8.99
N ASP A 26 -16.23 -3.29 -7.90
CA ASP A 26 -16.27 -1.83 -7.85
C ASP A 26 -15.08 -1.19 -8.58
N GLY A 27 -14.06 -1.98 -8.91
CA GLY A 27 -12.86 -1.52 -9.63
C GLY A 27 -11.76 -1.02 -8.71
N PHE A 28 -11.71 -1.49 -7.46
CA PHE A 28 -10.53 -1.31 -6.63
C PHE A 28 -9.38 -2.18 -7.13
N GLU A 29 -8.18 -1.61 -7.12
CA GLU A 29 -6.95 -2.31 -7.47
C GLU A 29 -6.35 -2.98 -6.22
N GLU A 30 -5.86 -4.21 -6.35
CA GLU A 30 -5.15 -4.88 -5.26
C GLU A 30 -3.88 -4.08 -4.96
N LEU A 31 -3.84 -3.47 -3.77
CA LEU A 31 -2.65 -2.84 -3.24
C LEU A 31 -1.72 -3.97 -2.77
N VAL A 32 -0.94 -4.50 -3.70
CA VAL A 32 0.18 -5.37 -3.39
C VAL A 32 1.19 -4.51 -2.64
N GLU A 33 1.37 -4.79 -1.34
CA GLU A 33 2.56 -4.32 -0.61
C GLU A 33 3.77 -5.06 -1.19
N GLU A 34 4.13 -4.74 -2.44
CA GLU A 34 5.42 -5.07 -3.00
C GLU A 34 6.44 -4.34 -2.12
N GLY A 35 7.19 -5.13 -1.36
CA GLY A 35 7.85 -4.67 -0.15
C GLY A 35 8.69 -3.42 -0.34
N SER A 36 8.55 -2.50 0.60
CA SER A 36 9.72 -1.85 1.18
C SER A 36 10.62 -1.02 0.24
N GLU A 37 10.08 -0.31 -0.75
CA GLU A 37 10.87 0.72 -1.47
C GLU A 37 10.67 2.16 -0.94
N LEU A 38 9.81 2.37 0.06
CA LEU A 38 9.55 3.67 0.67
C LEU A 38 10.01 3.81 2.13
N GLU A 39 10.98 3.00 2.57
CA GLU A 39 11.73 3.26 3.82
C GLU A 39 13.23 3.36 3.57
N THR A 40 13.65 4.28 2.68
CA THR A 40 14.73 5.22 3.02
C THR A 40 14.61 6.49 2.15
N PRO A 41 14.01 7.59 2.64
CA PRO A 41 14.75 8.82 2.56
C PRO A 41 15.96 8.59 3.46
N LYS A 42 17.10 8.20 2.89
CA LYS A 42 18.38 8.30 3.60
C LYS A 42 18.59 9.80 3.78
N GLU A 43 17.94 10.33 4.80
CA GLU A 43 18.07 11.68 5.27
C GLU A 43 19.56 11.95 5.37
N THR A 44 19.94 12.92 4.57
CA THR A 44 21.23 13.58 4.51
C THR A 44 21.84 13.69 5.90
N LYS A 45 22.72 12.76 6.27
CA LYS A 45 23.58 12.93 7.43
C LYS A 45 24.65 13.95 7.04
N GLY A 46 24.28 15.22 7.13
CA GLY A 46 25.19 16.34 7.07
C GLY A 46 26.27 16.15 8.14
N LYS A 47 27.49 15.85 7.71
CA LYS A 47 28.73 16.20 8.42
C LYS A 47 29.79 16.55 7.39
N GLY A 48 29.60 17.69 6.73
CA GLY A 48 30.74 18.55 6.48
C GLY A 48 31.23 19.04 7.85
N LYS A 49 32.35 18.52 8.32
CA LYS A 49 33.16 19.21 9.33
C LYS A 49 34.60 19.14 8.86
N LYS A 50 35.05 20.33 8.47
CA LYS A 50 36.45 20.68 8.24
C LYS A 50 37.31 20.30 9.44
#